data_AF-A0A849IW86-F1
#
_entry.id   AF-A0A849IW86-F1
#
_cell.length_a   1.000
_cell.length_b   1.000
_cell.length_c   1.000
_cell.angle_alpha   90.00
_cell.angle_beta   90.00
_cell.angle_gamma   90.00
#
_symmetry.space_group_name_H-M   'P 1'
#
loop_
_entity.id
_entity.type
_entity.pdbx_description
1 polymer ?
#
loop_
_entity_poly.entity_id
_entity_poly.type
_entity_poly.pdbx_seq_one_letter_code
_entity_poly.pdbx_strand_id
1 'polypeptide(L)'
;MGFVIALVVIVVVALLLLRATVRIVQQGQKGVVKRMGRFHSTRNPGLIFLIPVIDSMTRVDMREVPRRGDKQDVITKDNVAVGVSATIFHQVVDVNKALFEVQDYLVAIDQIGRTALRAVFGTMTLDEALSERQRINTLLSEHIAEATEKWGVRVNRIEVLDIIPPQNILRAMEEQKEADQHKRSVILKSEGDKQAAINQAEGEAQANITRATAQKQATVLAAEARKQAQILEAEGRRESQKLDAVGESSAIQSVFAAIHEGKASPDVLAFWQLKNLAKLADSPNTKLVVPADFAGLMGAAQALVDTMGHPVPLEPPAPPTNGKAEHGPEVVPEAGRAKRGPSGRGASS
;
A
#
# COMPACT_ATOMS: atom_id res chain seq x y z
N MET A 1 -102.00 17.80 7.22
CA MET A 1 -100.87 17.22 8.00
C MET A 1 -100.52 15.80 7.57
N GLY A 2 -101.45 14.85 7.52
CA GLY A 2 -101.15 13.45 7.16
C GLY A 2 -100.45 13.23 5.81
N PHE A 3 -100.90 13.91 4.74
CA PHE A 3 -100.27 13.82 3.41
C PHE A 3 -98.82 14.34 3.41
N VAL A 4 -98.56 15.44 4.11
CA VAL A 4 -97.22 16.04 4.21
C VAL A 4 -96.28 15.11 4.98
N ILE A 5 -96.74 14.50 6.07
CA ILE A 5 -95.95 13.53 6.84
C ILE A 5 -95.64 12.28 5.99
N ALA A 6 -96.62 11.74 5.26
CA ALA A 6 -96.41 10.60 4.38
C ALA A 6 -95.39 10.90 3.26
N LEU A 7 -95.46 12.09 2.64
CA LEU A 7 -94.50 12.52 1.63
C LEU A 7 -93.08 12.60 2.22
N VAL A 8 -92.92 13.19 3.40
CA VAL A 8 -91.63 13.30 4.08
C VAL A 8 -91.06 11.91 4.39
N VAL A 9 -91.88 10.97 4.88
CA VAL A 9 -91.45 9.59 5.15
C VAL A 9 -90.98 8.89 3.87
N ILE A 10 -91.72 9.03 2.76
CA ILE A 10 -91.33 8.43 1.47
C ILE A 10 -90.00 9.00 0.98
N VAL A 11 -89.81 10.32 1.05
CA VAL A 11 -88.57 10.97 0.63
C VAL A 11 -87.39 10.53 1.49
N VAL A 12 -87.57 10.43 2.82
CA VAL A 12 -86.54 9.93 3.74
C VAL A 12 -86.18 8.48 3.42
N VAL A 13 -87.17 7.61 3.21
CA VAL A 13 -86.94 6.20 2.84
C VAL A 13 -86.22 6.11 1.49
N ALA A 14 -86.61 6.91 0.49
CA ALA A 14 -85.96 6.95 -0.81
C ALA A 14 -84.48 7.39 -0.70
N LEU A 15 -84.18 8.40 0.12
CA LEU A 15 -82.81 8.85 0.40
C LEU A 15 -81.97 7.79 1.11
N LEU A 16 -82.55 7.08 2.09
CA LEU A 16 -81.87 5.98 2.78
C LEU A 16 -81.56 4.82 1.82
N LEU A 17 -82.49 4.46 0.94
CA LEU A 17 -82.30 3.43 -0.08
C LEU A 17 -81.24 3.84 -1.12
N LEU A 18 -81.25 5.09 -1.58
CA LEU A 18 -80.22 5.63 -2.48
C LEU A 18 -78.82 5.54 -1.85
N ARG A 19 -78.69 5.96 -0.60
CA ARG A 19 -77.43 5.85 0.16
C ARG A 19 -76.99 4.39 0.33
N ALA A 20 -77.92 3.47 0.58
CA ALA A 20 -77.62 2.05 0.71
C ALA A 20 -77.23 1.41 -0.64
N THR A 21 -77.77 1.92 -1.75
CA THR A 21 -77.55 1.43 -3.11
C THR A 21 -76.17 1.79 -3.63
N VAL A 22 -75.74 3.03 -3.40
CA VAL A 22 -74.46 3.52 -3.93
C VAL A 22 -73.33 3.24 -2.95
N ARG A 23 -72.43 2.33 -3.32
CA ARG A 23 -71.19 2.06 -2.57
C ARG A 23 -69.98 2.31 -3.44
N ILE A 24 -68.94 2.85 -2.83
CA ILE A 24 -67.65 3.10 -3.48
C ILE A 24 -66.67 2.02 -3.01
N VAL A 25 -65.94 1.44 -3.96
CA VAL A 25 -64.77 0.58 -3.71
C VAL A 25 -63.53 1.35 -4.09
N GLN A 26 -62.58 1.43 -3.15
CA GLN A 26 -61.35 2.19 -3.33
C GLN A 26 -60.38 1.45 -4.29
N GLN A 27 -59.47 2.21 -4.90
CA GLN A 27 -58.38 1.63 -5.69
C GLN A 27 -57.54 0.69 -4.81
N GLY A 28 -57.10 -0.42 -5.40
CA GLY A 28 -56.39 -1.49 -4.65
C GLY A 28 -57.31 -2.43 -3.87
N GLN A 29 -58.64 -2.24 -3.89
CA GLN A 29 -59.60 -3.16 -3.31
C GLN A 29 -60.51 -3.77 -4.38
N LYS A 30 -61.07 -4.94 -4.10
CA LYS A 30 -62.15 -5.53 -4.89
C LYS A 30 -63.36 -5.81 -4.01
N GLY A 31 -64.55 -5.55 -4.54
CA GLY A 31 -65.81 -5.83 -3.86
C GLY A 31 -66.40 -7.15 -4.32
N VAL A 32 -66.63 -8.09 -3.42
CA VAL A 32 -67.36 -9.33 -3.72
C VAL A 32 -68.80 -9.17 -3.28
N VAL A 33 -69.72 -9.32 -4.23
CA VAL A 33 -71.16 -9.18 -4.00
C VAL A 33 -71.78 -10.57 -3.84
N LYS A 34 -72.43 -10.77 -2.69
CA LYS A 34 -73.26 -11.93 -2.38
C LYS A 34 -74.73 -11.52 -2.48
N ARG A 35 -75.53 -12.26 -3.24
CA ARG A 35 -76.97 -12.05 -3.38
C ARG A 35 -77.69 -13.17 -2.65
N MET A 36 -78.46 -12.85 -1.61
CA MET A 36 -79.13 -13.86 -0.76
C MET A 36 -78.21 -15.02 -0.34
N GLY A 37 -76.96 -14.70 0.01
CA GLY A 37 -75.96 -15.69 0.43
C GLY A 37 -75.18 -16.38 -0.69
N ARG A 38 -75.62 -16.31 -1.96
CA ARG A 38 -74.88 -16.89 -3.09
C ARG A 38 -73.89 -15.88 -3.69
N PHE A 39 -72.72 -16.35 -4.13
CA PHE A 39 -71.80 -15.53 -4.93
C PHE A 39 -72.50 -15.05 -6.21
N HIS A 40 -72.44 -13.74 -6.47
CA HIS A 40 -73.05 -13.15 -7.66
C HIS A 40 -72.01 -12.56 -8.62
N SER A 41 -71.16 -11.65 -8.15
CA SER A 41 -70.11 -11.04 -8.98
C SER A 41 -68.99 -10.41 -8.15
N THR A 42 -67.82 -10.28 -8.77
CA THR A 42 -66.71 -9.46 -8.27
C THR A 42 -66.72 -8.11 -8.98
N ARG A 43 -66.55 -7.04 -8.23
CA ARG A 43 -66.60 -5.66 -8.70
C ARG A 43 -65.24 -4.99 -8.53
N ASN A 44 -64.78 -4.33 -9.59
CA ASN A 44 -63.54 -3.56 -9.61
C ASN A 44 -63.70 -2.21 -8.87
N PRO A 45 -62.60 -1.51 -8.56
CA PRO A 45 -62.64 -0.17 -7.98
C PRO A 45 -63.54 0.80 -8.74
N GLY A 46 -64.29 1.62 -8.02
CA GLY A 46 -65.23 2.58 -8.60
C GLY A 46 -66.58 2.63 -7.87
N LEU A 47 -67.53 3.30 -8.52
CA LEU A 47 -68.90 3.44 -8.03
C LEU A 47 -69.73 2.21 -8.42
N ILE A 48 -70.30 1.53 -7.43
CA ILE A 48 -71.03 0.29 -7.59
C ILE A 48 -72.44 0.47 -7.04
N PHE A 49 -73.41 0.02 -7.82
CA PHE A 49 -74.81 -0.05 -7.43
C PHE A 49 -75.12 -1.44 -6.88
N LEU A 50 -75.60 -1.49 -5.65
CA LEU A 50 -76.04 -2.70 -4.95
C LEU A 50 -77.55 -2.63 -4.73
N ILE A 51 -78.23 -3.75 -4.85
CA ILE A 51 -79.66 -3.81 -4.50
C ILE A 51 -79.75 -3.86 -2.97
N PRO A 52 -80.29 -2.82 -2.29
CA PRO A 52 -80.37 -2.81 -0.83
C PRO A 52 -81.22 -4.00 -0.34
N VAL A 53 -80.92 -4.51 0.86
CA VAL A 53 -81.54 -5.69 1.51
C VAL A 53 -81.15 -7.04 0.88
N ILE A 54 -81.03 -7.14 -0.45
CA ILE A 54 -80.77 -8.41 -1.13
C ILE A 54 -79.26 -8.66 -1.34
N ASP A 55 -78.52 -7.62 -1.72
CA ASP A 55 -77.09 -7.70 -2.01
C ASP A 55 -76.27 -7.29 -0.79
N SER A 56 -75.28 -8.10 -0.45
CA SER A 56 -74.25 -7.81 0.55
C SER A 56 -72.89 -7.76 -0.13
N MET A 57 -72.08 -6.75 0.17
CA MET A 57 -70.74 -6.58 -0.42
C MET A 57 -69.66 -6.64 0.64
N THR A 58 -68.69 -7.53 0.45
CA THR A 58 -67.45 -7.60 1.23
C THR A 58 -66.30 -7.01 0.41
N ARG A 59 -65.50 -6.13 1.02
CA ARG A 59 -64.32 -5.55 0.35
C ARG A 59 -63.08 -6.30 0.80
N VAL A 60 -62.20 -6.61 -0.14
CA VAL A 60 -60.92 -7.26 0.13
C VAL A 60 -59.81 -6.40 -0.46
N ASP A 61 -58.77 -6.16 0.33
CA ASP A 61 -57.57 -5.45 -0.12
C ASP A 61 -56.71 -6.40 -0.97
N MET A 62 -56.34 -5.93 -2.16
CA MET A 62 -55.55 -6.69 -3.13
C MET A 62 -54.06 -6.35 -3.02
N ARG A 63 -53.70 -5.35 -2.21
CA ARG A 63 -52.32 -4.93 -2.04
C ARG A 63 -51.56 -5.92 -1.15
N GLU A 64 -50.24 -5.85 -1.22
CA GLU A 64 -49.38 -6.58 -0.31
C GLU A 64 -49.53 -6.05 1.11
N VAL A 65 -49.80 -6.95 2.06
CA VAL A 65 -49.96 -6.61 3.47
C VAL A 65 -49.02 -7.47 4.31
N PRO A 66 -48.23 -6.86 5.22
CA PRO A 66 -47.42 -7.61 6.17
C PRO A 66 -48.32 -8.23 7.24
N ARG A 67 -48.20 -9.55 7.44
CA ARG A 67 -48.78 -10.27 8.57
C ARG A 67 -47.66 -10.71 9.49
N ARG A 68 -47.52 -10.06 10.64
CA ARG A 68 -46.57 -10.48 11.68
C ARG A 68 -47.09 -11.76 12.34
N GLY A 69 -46.28 -12.81 12.31
CA GLY A 69 -46.55 -14.05 13.02
C GLY A 69 -46.19 -13.93 14.50
N ASP A 70 -46.83 -14.77 15.31
CA ASP A 70 -46.51 -14.91 16.73
C ASP A 70 -45.19 -15.66 16.90
N LYS A 71 -44.53 -15.48 18.05
CA LYS A 71 -43.35 -16.27 18.42
C LYS A 71 -43.73 -17.76 18.51
N GLN A 72 -42.94 -18.62 17.89
CA GLN A 72 -43.11 -20.06 17.90
C GLN A 72 -41.85 -20.73 18.44
N ASP A 73 -42.01 -21.68 19.36
CA ASP A 73 -40.91 -22.53 19.78
C ASP A 73 -40.80 -23.71 18.82
N VAL A 74 -39.64 -23.83 18.16
CA VAL A 74 -39.32 -24.89 17.22
C VAL A 74 -38.04 -25.58 17.67
N ILE A 75 -37.90 -26.87 17.33
CA ILE A 75 -36.73 -27.65 17.67
C ILE A 75 -35.89 -27.83 16.41
N THR A 76 -34.62 -27.49 16.49
CA THR A 76 -33.64 -27.67 15.41
C THR A 76 -33.17 -29.13 15.31
N LYS A 77 -32.47 -29.50 14.24
CA LYS A 77 -31.94 -30.84 13.99
C LYS A 77 -31.01 -31.36 15.10
N ASP A 78 -30.29 -30.47 15.76
CA ASP A 78 -29.41 -30.72 16.90
C ASP A 78 -30.15 -30.69 18.26
N ASN A 79 -31.48 -30.77 18.24
CA ASN A 79 -32.34 -30.88 19.41
C ASN A 79 -32.28 -29.66 20.34
N VAL A 80 -32.08 -28.46 19.78
CA VAL A 80 -32.16 -27.19 20.52
C VAL A 80 -33.52 -26.55 20.29
N ALA A 81 -34.20 -26.18 21.38
CA ALA A 81 -35.44 -25.42 21.30
C ALA A 81 -35.14 -23.93 21.09
N VAL A 82 -35.56 -23.36 19.96
CA VAL A 82 -35.36 -21.95 19.62
C VAL A 82 -36.71 -21.25 19.43
N GLY A 83 -36.81 -20.02 19.92
CA GLY A 83 -37.97 -19.17 19.69
C GLY A 83 -37.80 -18.40 18.39
N VAL A 84 -38.71 -18.60 17.44
CA VAL A 84 -38.65 -18.01 16.09
C VAL A 84 -39.87 -17.16 15.82
N SER A 85 -39.66 -15.98 15.23
CA SER A 85 -40.73 -15.10 14.76
C SER A 85 -40.50 -14.75 13.29
N ALA A 86 -41.55 -14.78 12.47
CA ALA A 86 -41.48 -14.43 11.06
C ALA A 86 -42.66 -13.56 10.63
N THR A 87 -42.44 -12.70 9.64
CA THR A 87 -43.48 -11.90 8.99
C THR A 87 -43.74 -12.43 7.59
N ILE A 88 -45.01 -12.69 7.28
CA ILE A 88 -45.46 -13.17 5.98
C ILE A 88 -46.00 -11.98 5.19
N PHE A 89 -45.39 -11.68 4.05
CA PHE A 89 -45.89 -10.68 3.12
C PHE A 89 -46.76 -11.38 2.08
N HIS A 90 -48.06 -11.11 2.13
CA HIS A 90 -49.04 -11.77 1.28
C HIS A 90 -49.92 -10.74 0.55
N GLN A 91 -50.48 -11.16 -0.57
CA GLN A 91 -51.49 -10.40 -1.32
C GLN A 91 -52.57 -11.34 -1.83
N VAL A 92 -53.82 -10.90 -1.81
CA VAL A 92 -54.92 -11.64 -2.43
C VAL A 92 -54.85 -11.44 -3.94
N VAL A 93 -54.80 -12.53 -4.71
CA VAL A 93 -54.79 -12.50 -6.18
C VAL A 93 -56.19 -12.82 -6.71
N ASP A 94 -56.86 -13.80 -6.11
CA ASP A 94 -58.22 -14.21 -6.43
C ASP A 94 -59.13 -14.10 -5.19
N VAL A 95 -60.00 -13.09 -5.21
CA VAL A 95 -60.92 -12.80 -4.09
C VAL A 95 -62.02 -13.84 -3.95
N ASN A 96 -62.38 -14.51 -5.05
CA ASN A 96 -63.39 -15.56 -5.00
C ASN A 96 -62.80 -16.75 -4.22
N LYS A 97 -61.62 -17.22 -4.63
CA LYS A 97 -60.94 -18.30 -3.90
C LYS A 97 -60.69 -17.94 -2.44
N ALA A 98 -60.20 -16.72 -2.16
CA ALA A 98 -59.87 -16.30 -0.80
C ALA A 98 -61.07 -16.24 0.16
N LEU A 99 -62.28 -16.00 -0.34
CA LEU A 99 -63.48 -15.88 0.49
C LEU A 99 -64.34 -17.15 0.56
N PHE A 100 -64.13 -18.11 -0.34
CA PHE A 100 -65.02 -19.27 -0.47
C PHE A 100 -64.33 -20.63 -0.43
N GLU A 101 -63.00 -20.72 -0.65
CA GLU A 101 -62.27 -22.00 -0.57
C GLU A 101 -61.77 -22.31 0.86
N VAL A 102 -61.65 -21.28 1.70
CA VAL A 102 -61.23 -21.40 3.09
C VAL A 102 -62.04 -20.44 3.97
N GLN A 103 -62.35 -20.85 5.20
CA GLN A 103 -63.17 -20.06 6.13
C GLN A 103 -62.52 -18.72 6.47
N ASP A 104 -61.24 -18.75 6.83
CA ASP A 104 -60.40 -17.57 7.05
C ASP A 104 -58.98 -17.87 6.54
N TYR A 105 -58.64 -17.23 5.42
CA TYR A 105 -57.34 -17.44 4.79
C TYR A 105 -56.18 -16.92 5.65
N LEU A 106 -56.39 -15.91 6.51
CA LEU A 106 -55.34 -15.38 7.38
C LEU A 106 -54.97 -16.39 8.45
N VAL A 107 -55.97 -16.97 9.11
CA VAL A 107 -55.77 -18.03 10.11
C VAL A 107 -55.11 -19.26 9.47
N ALA A 108 -55.54 -19.62 8.25
CA ALA A 108 -54.98 -20.74 7.52
C ALA A 108 -53.51 -20.52 7.13
N ILE A 109 -53.16 -19.32 6.64
CA ILE A 109 -51.78 -18.92 6.34
C ILE A 109 -50.91 -18.97 7.60
N ASP A 110 -51.39 -18.44 8.72
CA ASP A 110 -50.66 -18.48 9.99
C ASP A 110 -50.40 -19.94 10.42
N GLN A 111 -51.38 -20.83 10.26
CA GLN A 111 -51.24 -22.24 10.61
C GLN A 111 -50.24 -22.98 9.71
N ILE A 112 -50.28 -22.74 8.39
CA ILE A 112 -49.28 -23.32 7.48
C ILE A 112 -47.90 -22.74 7.76
N GLY A 113 -47.81 -21.45 8.07
CA GLY A 113 -46.58 -20.79 8.50
C GLY A 113 -45.95 -21.50 9.70
N ARG A 114 -46.75 -21.80 10.74
CA ARG A 114 -46.28 -22.54 11.92
C ARG A 114 -45.79 -23.96 11.57
N THR A 115 -46.49 -24.66 10.68
CA THR A 115 -46.08 -26.01 10.24
C THR A 115 -44.80 -25.95 9.40
N ALA A 116 -44.68 -25.00 8.49
CA ALA A 116 -43.50 -24.78 7.66
C ALA A 116 -42.28 -24.41 8.52
N LEU A 117 -42.45 -23.54 9.52
CA LEU A 117 -41.39 -23.22 10.49
C LEU A 117 -40.88 -24.48 11.19
N ARG A 118 -41.78 -25.33 11.72
CA ARG A 118 -41.36 -26.59 12.36
C ARG A 118 -40.65 -27.53 11.39
N ALA A 119 -41.15 -27.68 10.16
CA ALA A 119 -40.55 -28.56 9.16
C ALA A 119 -39.16 -28.08 8.72
N VAL A 120 -39.02 -26.80 8.41
CA VAL A 120 -37.75 -26.20 7.95
C VAL A 120 -36.71 -26.24 9.07
N PHE A 121 -37.03 -25.72 10.26
CA PHE A 121 -36.10 -25.72 11.39
C PHE A 121 -35.73 -27.13 11.85
N GLY A 122 -36.64 -28.10 11.77
CA GLY A 122 -36.34 -29.50 12.11
C GLY A 122 -35.29 -30.17 11.20
N THR A 123 -35.04 -29.63 10.01
CA THR A 123 -34.04 -30.17 9.06
C THR A 123 -32.68 -29.48 9.12
N MET A 124 -32.55 -28.37 9.85
CA MET A 124 -31.34 -27.56 9.96
C MET A 124 -30.81 -27.51 11.40
N THR A 125 -29.50 -27.35 11.54
CA THR A 125 -28.84 -27.13 12.82
C THR A 125 -29.02 -25.69 13.32
N LEU A 126 -28.73 -25.44 14.60
CA LEU A 126 -28.78 -24.09 15.15
C LEU A 126 -27.84 -23.11 14.42
N ASP A 127 -26.64 -23.54 14.09
CA ASP A 127 -25.64 -22.71 13.41
C ASP A 127 -26.07 -22.33 11.98
N GLU A 128 -26.60 -23.30 11.22
CA GLU A 128 -27.20 -23.06 9.90
C GLU A 128 -28.38 -22.09 10.01
N ALA A 129 -29.23 -22.25 11.02
CA ALA A 129 -30.38 -21.37 11.22
C ALA A 129 -29.96 -19.92 11.51
N LEU A 130 -28.86 -19.70 12.23
CA LEU A 130 -28.33 -18.37 12.54
C LEU A 130 -27.56 -17.76 11.36
N SER A 131 -26.89 -18.57 10.55
CA SER A 131 -26.00 -18.13 9.47
C SER A 131 -26.69 -18.04 8.10
N GLU A 132 -27.66 -18.91 7.79
CA GLU A 132 -28.25 -19.08 6.46
C GLU A 132 -29.69 -18.51 6.34
N ARG A 133 -29.92 -17.29 6.82
CA ARG A 133 -31.26 -16.65 6.80
C ARG A 133 -31.94 -16.65 5.42
N GLN A 134 -31.17 -16.44 4.36
CA GLN A 134 -31.72 -16.42 3.00
C GLN A 134 -32.27 -17.79 2.58
N ARG A 135 -31.58 -18.87 2.95
CA ARG A 135 -32.01 -20.24 2.65
C ARG A 135 -33.31 -20.57 3.39
N ILE A 136 -33.43 -20.15 4.65
CA ILE A 136 -34.66 -20.30 5.43
C ILE A 136 -35.84 -19.61 4.73
N ASN A 137 -35.67 -18.36 4.30
CA ASN A 137 -36.72 -17.59 3.64
C ASN A 137 -37.21 -18.28 2.35
N THR A 138 -36.29 -18.85 1.55
CA THR A 138 -36.64 -19.60 0.34
C THR A 138 -37.43 -20.87 0.68
N LEU A 139 -36.92 -21.70 1.59
CA LEU A 139 -37.55 -22.98 1.97
C LEU A 139 -38.94 -22.78 2.59
N LEU A 140 -39.13 -21.72 3.40
CA LEU A 140 -40.43 -21.37 3.96
C LEU A 140 -41.40 -20.93 2.86
N SER A 141 -40.93 -20.09 1.93
CA SER A 141 -41.77 -19.61 0.83
C SER A 141 -42.24 -20.75 -0.07
N GLU A 142 -41.36 -21.70 -0.38
CA GLU A 142 -41.69 -22.91 -1.14
C GLU A 142 -42.75 -23.77 -0.44
N HIS A 143 -42.59 -24.05 0.87
CA HIS A 143 -43.55 -24.86 1.63
C HIS A 143 -44.94 -24.23 1.72
N ILE A 144 -45.03 -22.89 1.80
CA ILE A 144 -46.30 -22.18 1.99
C ILE A 144 -46.98 -21.89 0.64
N ALA A 145 -46.22 -21.70 -0.43
CA ALA A 145 -46.75 -21.32 -1.74
C ALA A 145 -47.78 -22.33 -2.27
N GLU A 146 -47.49 -23.64 -2.20
CA GLU A 146 -48.36 -24.68 -2.76
C GLU A 146 -49.77 -24.67 -2.16
N ALA A 147 -49.87 -24.45 -0.85
CA ALA A 147 -51.15 -24.45 -0.16
C ALA A 147 -51.90 -23.12 -0.30
N THR A 148 -51.19 -21.99 -0.25
CA THR A 148 -51.80 -20.65 -0.31
C THR A 148 -52.37 -20.32 -1.69
N GLU A 149 -51.77 -20.86 -2.75
CA GLU A 149 -52.26 -20.69 -4.12
C GLU A 149 -53.69 -21.26 -4.31
N LYS A 150 -54.00 -22.38 -3.64
CA LYS A 150 -55.34 -23.01 -3.67
C LYS A 150 -56.42 -22.07 -3.12
N TRP A 151 -56.05 -21.19 -2.19
CA TRP A 151 -56.93 -20.18 -1.59
C TRP A 151 -56.89 -18.84 -2.31
N GLY A 152 -56.19 -18.70 -3.44
CA GLY A 152 -56.10 -17.44 -4.17
C GLY A 152 -55.29 -16.36 -3.45
N VAL A 153 -54.44 -16.75 -2.50
CA VAL A 153 -53.50 -15.86 -1.81
C VAL A 153 -52.10 -16.17 -2.27
N ARG A 154 -51.35 -15.13 -2.66
CA ARG A 154 -49.93 -15.27 -3.01
C ARG A 154 -49.09 -14.77 -1.85
N VAL A 155 -48.15 -15.60 -1.42
CA VAL A 155 -47.07 -15.18 -0.52
C VAL A 155 -45.92 -14.65 -1.37
N ASN A 156 -45.57 -13.38 -1.21
CA ASN A 156 -44.51 -12.74 -1.99
C ASN A 156 -43.14 -13.02 -1.38
N ARG A 157 -43.05 -12.93 -0.04
CA ARG A 157 -41.83 -13.24 0.71
C ARG A 157 -42.16 -13.51 2.18
N ILE A 158 -41.23 -14.16 2.84
CA ILE A 158 -41.25 -14.40 4.28
C ILE A 158 -39.94 -13.87 4.85
N GLU A 159 -40.03 -13.12 5.92
CA GLU A 159 -38.88 -12.54 6.60
C GLU A 159 -38.84 -13.07 8.04
N VAL A 160 -37.81 -13.85 8.36
CA VAL A 160 -37.53 -14.24 9.75
C VAL A 160 -36.97 -13.04 10.50
N LEU A 161 -37.71 -12.58 11.51
CA LEU A 161 -37.34 -11.46 12.37
C LEU A 161 -36.21 -11.88 13.31
N ASP A 162 -36.52 -12.82 14.21
CA ASP A 162 -35.66 -13.22 15.31
C ASP A 162 -35.59 -14.74 15.44
N ILE A 163 -34.41 -15.23 15.82
CA ILE A 163 -34.14 -16.62 16.22
C ILE A 163 -33.45 -16.54 17.57
N ILE A 164 -34.16 -16.94 18.63
CA ILE A 164 -33.73 -16.76 20.02
C ILE A 164 -33.45 -18.13 20.64
N PRO A 165 -32.18 -18.55 20.72
CA PRO A 165 -31.80 -19.75 21.48
C PRO A 165 -31.88 -19.51 22.99
N PRO A 166 -31.88 -20.59 23.80
CA PRO A 166 -31.86 -20.47 25.26
C PRO A 166 -30.49 -19.99 25.74
N GLN A 167 -30.45 -19.22 26.83
CA GLN A 167 -29.25 -18.50 27.28
C GLN A 167 -28.05 -19.40 27.62
N ASN A 168 -28.27 -20.64 28.02
CA ASN A 168 -27.21 -21.60 28.28
C ASN A 168 -26.48 -22.01 26.98
N ILE A 169 -27.23 -22.23 25.89
CA ILE A 169 -26.66 -22.59 24.59
C ILE A 169 -25.95 -21.39 23.98
N LEU A 170 -26.54 -20.19 24.08
CA LEU A 170 -25.90 -18.97 23.58
C LEU A 170 -24.53 -18.74 24.24
N ARG A 171 -24.45 -18.86 25.57
CA ARG A 171 -23.18 -18.74 26.31
C ARG A 171 -22.17 -19.81 25.91
N ALA A 172 -22.59 -21.07 25.79
CA ALA A 172 -21.71 -22.14 25.36
C ALA A 172 -21.16 -21.91 23.93
N MET A 173 -21.99 -21.38 23.02
CA MET A 173 -21.55 -20.99 21.68
C MET A 173 -20.60 -19.80 21.70
N GLU A 174 -20.85 -18.79 22.54
CA GLU A 174 -19.95 -17.65 22.72
C GLU A 174 -18.57 -18.11 23.22
N GLU A 175 -18.52 -18.95 24.26
CA GLU A 175 -17.30 -19.55 24.79
C GLU A 175 -16.57 -20.39 23.73
N GLN A 176 -17.29 -21.23 22.99
CA GLN A 176 -16.72 -22.04 21.91
C GLN A 176 -16.15 -21.17 20.79
N LYS A 177 -16.90 -20.15 20.35
CA LYS A 177 -16.48 -19.25 19.28
C LYS A 177 -15.28 -18.40 19.70
N GLU A 178 -15.23 -17.96 20.96
CA GLU A 178 -14.07 -17.28 21.53
C GLU A 178 -12.85 -18.19 21.55
N ALA A 179 -13.01 -19.45 21.99
CA ALA A 179 -11.93 -20.43 21.99
C ALA A 179 -11.40 -20.74 20.58
N ASP A 180 -12.30 -20.89 19.59
CA ASP A 180 -11.93 -21.12 18.19
C ASP A 180 -11.22 -19.90 17.59
N GLN A 181 -11.69 -18.68 17.88
CA GLN A 181 -11.02 -17.45 17.45
C GLN A 181 -9.66 -17.27 18.11
N HIS A 182 -9.54 -17.58 19.41
CA HIS A 182 -8.27 -17.54 20.13
C HIS A 182 -7.28 -18.54 19.54
N LYS A 183 -7.71 -19.79 19.31
CA LYS A 183 -6.88 -20.82 18.66
C LYS A 183 -6.42 -20.35 17.27
N ARG A 184 -7.33 -19.78 16.47
CA ARG A 184 -7.01 -19.26 15.14
C ARG A 184 -6.02 -18.10 15.19
N SER A 185 -6.19 -17.18 16.14
CA SER A 185 -5.28 -16.06 16.39
C SER A 185 -3.88 -16.54 16.73
N VAL A 186 -3.74 -17.52 17.64
CA VAL A 186 -2.45 -18.09 18.05
C VAL A 186 -1.73 -18.77 16.89
N ILE A 187 -2.46 -19.55 16.07
CA ILE A 187 -1.90 -20.19 14.87
C ILE A 187 -1.43 -19.13 13.88
N LEU A 188 -2.28 -18.16 13.56
CA LEU A 188 -1.94 -17.10 12.62
C LEU A 188 -0.76 -16.26 13.09
N LYS A 189 -0.67 -15.98 14.40
CA LYS A 189 0.46 -15.27 14.99
C LYS A 189 1.75 -16.09 14.89
N SER A 190 1.69 -17.38 15.20
CA SER A 190 2.84 -18.29 15.08
C SER A 190 3.32 -18.44 13.63
N GLU A 191 2.39 -18.53 12.67
CA GLU A 191 2.70 -18.54 11.24
C GLU A 191 3.31 -17.22 10.78
N GLY A 192 2.75 -16.10 11.25
CA GLY A 192 3.29 -14.76 10.98
C GLY A 192 4.71 -14.57 11.54
N ASP A 193 4.97 -15.04 12.76
CA ASP A 193 6.30 -14.94 13.40
C ASP A 193 7.32 -15.83 12.70
N LYS A 194 6.93 -17.05 12.29
CA LYS A 194 7.76 -17.92 11.45
C LYS A 194 8.08 -17.27 10.11
N GLN A 195 7.08 -16.71 9.43
CA GLN A 195 7.28 -16.06 8.13
C GLN A 195 8.16 -14.81 8.26
N ALA A 196 7.97 -14.01 9.32
CA ALA A 196 8.81 -12.85 9.60
C ALA A 196 10.28 -13.25 9.84
N ALA A 197 10.53 -14.31 10.62
CA ALA A 197 11.88 -14.82 10.87
C ALA A 197 12.55 -15.32 9.58
N ILE A 198 11.82 -16.02 8.71
CA ILE A 198 12.32 -16.46 7.40
C ILE A 198 12.69 -15.23 6.54
N ASN A 199 11.77 -14.27 6.41
CA ASN A 199 12.00 -13.06 5.61
C ASN A 199 13.22 -12.27 6.11
N GLN A 200 13.42 -12.19 7.43
CA GLN A 200 14.59 -11.55 8.02
C GLN A 200 15.87 -12.31 7.71
N ALA A 201 15.90 -13.63 7.90
CA ALA A 201 17.06 -14.47 7.63
C ALA A 201 17.45 -14.43 6.14
N GLU A 202 16.47 -14.47 5.24
CA GLU A 202 16.69 -14.30 3.80
C GLU A 202 17.23 -12.90 3.46
N GLY A 203 16.66 -11.85 4.06
CA GLY A 203 17.15 -10.48 3.92
C GLY A 203 18.60 -10.31 4.40
N GLU A 204 18.96 -10.90 5.53
CA GLU A 204 20.32 -10.89 6.08
C GLU A 204 21.30 -11.69 5.19
N ALA A 205 20.91 -12.88 4.75
CA ALA A 205 21.71 -13.68 3.83
C ALA A 205 21.97 -12.93 2.52
N GLN A 206 20.91 -12.33 1.96
CA GLN A 206 21.02 -11.52 0.75
C GLN A 206 21.92 -10.30 0.96
N ALA A 207 21.76 -9.57 2.08
CA ALA A 207 22.61 -8.43 2.42
C ALA A 207 24.08 -8.84 2.59
N ASN A 208 24.36 -10.00 3.18
CA ASN A 208 25.72 -10.53 3.33
C ASN A 208 26.34 -10.90 1.98
N ILE A 209 25.57 -11.54 1.08
CA ILE A 209 26.00 -11.82 -0.28
C ILE A 209 26.31 -10.51 -1.02
N THR A 210 25.41 -9.53 -0.98
CA THR A 210 25.61 -8.22 -1.61
C THR A 210 26.83 -7.48 -1.05
N ARG A 211 27.08 -7.55 0.26
CA ARG A 211 28.26 -6.94 0.88
C ARG A 211 29.55 -7.64 0.45
N ALA A 212 29.56 -8.97 0.42
CA ALA A 212 30.72 -9.74 -0.02
C ALA A 212 31.05 -9.50 -1.51
N THR A 213 30.04 -9.43 -2.37
CA THR A 213 30.22 -9.12 -3.79
C THR A 213 30.70 -7.68 -4.00
N ALA A 214 30.12 -6.71 -3.28
CA ALA A 214 30.60 -5.32 -3.28
C ALA A 214 32.07 -5.21 -2.81
N GLN A 215 32.45 -5.91 -1.74
CA GLN A 215 33.83 -5.90 -1.22
C GLN A 215 34.80 -6.53 -2.22
N LYS A 216 34.42 -7.64 -2.87
CA LYS A 216 35.21 -8.26 -3.93
C LYS A 216 35.41 -7.29 -5.10
N GLN A 217 34.33 -6.66 -5.57
CA GLN A 217 34.39 -5.68 -6.66
C GLN A 217 35.28 -4.48 -6.29
N ALA A 218 35.13 -3.93 -5.08
CA ALA A 218 35.97 -2.84 -4.59
C ALA A 218 37.45 -3.22 -4.54
N THR A 219 37.76 -4.45 -4.10
CA THR A 219 39.15 -4.95 -4.04
C THR A 219 39.75 -5.10 -5.43
N VAL A 220 38.99 -5.64 -6.39
CA VAL A 220 39.42 -5.75 -7.80
C VAL A 220 39.66 -4.37 -8.40
N LEU A 221 38.69 -3.45 -8.25
CA LEU A 221 38.79 -2.09 -8.75
C LEU A 221 40.01 -1.36 -8.16
N ALA A 222 40.28 -1.53 -6.87
CA ALA A 222 41.46 -0.95 -6.22
C ALA A 222 42.78 -1.55 -6.74
N ALA A 223 42.83 -2.86 -7.00
CA ALA A 223 44.00 -3.50 -7.59
C ALA A 223 44.24 -3.02 -9.03
N GLU A 224 43.19 -2.89 -9.83
CA GLU A 224 43.23 -2.32 -11.18
C GLU A 224 43.70 -0.86 -11.15
N ALA A 225 43.15 -0.04 -10.26
CA ALA A 225 43.56 1.35 -10.09
C ALA A 225 45.05 1.47 -9.71
N ARG A 226 45.56 0.62 -8.81
CA ARG A 226 46.99 0.56 -8.46
C ARG A 226 47.86 0.16 -9.64
N LYS A 227 47.46 -0.87 -10.40
CA LYS A 227 48.17 -1.29 -11.61
C LYS A 227 48.22 -0.15 -12.63
N GLN A 228 47.09 0.51 -12.87
CA GLN A 228 46.99 1.62 -13.81
C GLN A 228 47.89 2.80 -13.39
N ALA A 229 47.87 3.16 -12.10
CA ALA A 229 48.72 4.21 -11.55
C ALA A 229 50.22 3.86 -11.73
N GLN A 230 50.63 2.62 -11.44
CA GLN A 230 52.02 2.18 -11.62
C GLN A 230 52.47 2.23 -13.09
N ILE A 231 51.60 1.87 -14.03
CA ILE A 231 51.88 1.97 -15.46
C ILE A 231 52.06 3.44 -15.86
N LEU A 232 51.11 4.31 -15.47
CA LEU A 232 51.18 5.74 -15.76
C LEU A 232 52.44 6.39 -15.17
N GLU A 233 52.82 6.03 -13.94
CA GLU A 233 54.08 6.49 -13.33
C GLU A 233 55.32 5.97 -14.06
N ALA A 234 55.33 4.69 -14.48
CA ALA A 234 56.42 4.12 -15.24
C ALA A 234 56.56 4.77 -16.63
N GLU A 235 55.43 5.04 -17.30
CA GLU A 235 55.37 5.78 -18.56
C GLU A 235 55.87 7.22 -18.38
N GLY A 236 55.39 7.92 -17.35
CA GLY A 236 55.83 9.28 -17.02
C GLY A 236 57.32 9.34 -16.70
N ARG A 237 57.86 8.38 -15.93
CA ARG A 237 59.31 8.28 -15.68
C ARG A 237 60.10 8.01 -16.96
N ARG A 238 59.62 7.11 -17.82
CA ARG A 238 60.26 6.80 -19.10
C ARG A 238 60.26 8.02 -20.02
N GLU A 239 59.16 8.76 -20.04
CA GLU A 239 59.02 9.99 -20.83
C GLU A 239 59.93 11.10 -20.30
N SER A 240 59.96 11.32 -18.98
CA SER A 240 60.92 12.25 -18.34
C SER A 240 62.36 11.90 -18.71
N GLN A 241 62.78 10.64 -18.53
CA GLN A 241 64.15 10.21 -18.88
C GLN A 241 64.48 10.42 -20.36
N LYS A 242 63.51 10.23 -21.26
CA LYS A 242 63.71 10.54 -22.68
C LYS A 242 63.87 12.03 -22.90
N LEU A 243 63.03 12.86 -22.30
CA LEU A 243 63.13 14.31 -22.39
C LEU A 243 64.45 14.82 -21.81
N ASP A 244 64.88 14.27 -20.66
CA ASP A 244 66.16 14.58 -20.02
C ASP A 244 67.33 14.17 -20.92
N ALA A 245 67.34 12.95 -21.47
CA ALA A 245 68.39 12.49 -22.38
C ALA A 245 68.45 13.30 -23.68
N VAL A 246 67.29 13.71 -24.22
CA VAL A 246 67.23 14.64 -25.37
C VAL A 246 67.78 16.01 -24.98
N GLY A 247 67.38 16.53 -23.82
CA GLY A 247 67.88 17.80 -23.28
C GLY A 247 69.40 17.79 -23.07
N GLU A 248 69.94 16.73 -22.49
CA GLU A 248 71.37 16.52 -22.32
C GLU A 248 72.09 16.37 -23.66
N SER A 249 71.54 15.61 -24.61
CA SER A 249 72.11 15.50 -25.96
C SER A 249 72.18 16.86 -26.65
N SER A 250 71.13 17.67 -26.58
CA SER A 250 71.10 19.04 -27.12
C SER A 250 72.07 19.97 -26.39
N ALA A 251 72.18 19.86 -25.06
CA ALA A 251 73.15 20.62 -24.27
C ALA A 251 74.60 20.25 -24.62
N ILE A 252 74.91 18.95 -24.71
CA ILE A 252 76.22 18.43 -25.12
C ILE A 252 76.55 18.90 -26.54
N GLN A 253 75.60 18.83 -27.49
CA GLN A 253 75.82 19.33 -28.85
C GLN A 253 76.10 20.84 -28.85
N SER A 254 75.37 21.62 -28.05
CA SER A 254 75.58 23.07 -27.92
C SER A 254 76.97 23.39 -27.35
N VAL A 255 77.40 22.67 -26.30
CA VAL A 255 78.73 22.82 -25.71
C VAL A 255 79.83 22.32 -26.65
N PHE A 256 79.64 21.17 -27.30
CA PHE A 256 80.60 20.60 -28.26
C PHE A 256 80.80 21.52 -29.46
N ALA A 257 79.72 22.07 -30.01
CA ALA A 257 79.77 23.09 -31.06
C ALA A 257 80.53 24.33 -30.57
N ALA A 258 80.22 24.84 -29.37
CA ALA A 258 80.93 25.98 -28.80
C ALA A 258 82.43 25.72 -28.57
N ILE A 259 82.83 24.51 -28.19
CA ILE A 259 84.25 24.13 -28.01
C ILE A 259 85.00 24.07 -29.35
N HIS A 260 84.38 23.48 -30.38
CA HIS A 260 85.01 23.31 -31.69
C HIS A 260 85.05 24.61 -32.49
N GLU A 261 84.01 25.42 -32.39
CA GLU A 261 83.92 26.73 -33.05
C GLU A 261 84.78 27.78 -32.33
N GLY A 262 84.94 27.64 -31.00
CA GLY A 262 85.73 28.54 -30.16
C GLY A 262 87.25 28.25 -30.08
N LYS A 263 87.77 27.17 -30.68
CA LYS A 263 89.19 26.75 -30.59
C LYS A 263 89.71 26.74 -29.15
N ALA A 264 89.07 25.97 -28.27
CA ALA A 264 89.42 25.92 -26.84
C ALA A 264 90.91 25.57 -26.61
N SER A 265 91.63 26.41 -25.86
CA SER A 265 93.03 26.19 -25.48
C SER A 265 93.18 25.16 -24.36
N PRO A 266 94.34 24.48 -24.21
CA PRO A 266 94.58 23.45 -23.20
C PRO A 266 94.25 23.89 -21.75
N ASP A 267 94.41 25.17 -21.45
CA ASP A 267 94.19 25.75 -20.12
C ASP A 267 92.69 25.79 -19.73
N VAL A 268 91.79 25.98 -20.71
CA VAL A 268 90.34 26.03 -20.46
C VAL A 268 89.78 24.63 -20.16
N LEU A 269 90.35 23.60 -20.79
CA LEU A 269 90.01 22.20 -20.52
C LEU A 269 90.51 21.78 -19.12
N ALA A 270 91.70 22.22 -18.71
CA ALA A 270 92.21 21.97 -17.36
C ALA A 270 91.33 22.62 -16.28
N PHE A 271 90.87 23.86 -16.50
CA PHE A 271 89.92 24.53 -15.60
C PHE A 271 88.58 23.80 -15.51
N TRP A 272 88.04 23.32 -16.65
CA TRP A 272 86.82 22.54 -16.67
C TRP A 272 86.96 21.18 -15.98
N GLN A 273 88.10 20.50 -16.14
CA GLN A 273 88.42 19.26 -15.43
C GLN A 273 88.49 19.47 -13.92
N LEU A 274 89.11 20.56 -13.46
CA LEU A 274 89.17 20.92 -12.04
C LEU A 274 87.77 21.23 -11.48
N LYS A 275 86.94 21.95 -12.24
CA LYS A 275 85.55 22.28 -11.86
C LYS A 275 84.66 21.03 -11.79
N ASN A 276 84.85 20.08 -12.70
CA ASN A 276 84.14 18.79 -12.65
C ASN A 276 84.63 17.91 -11.49
N LEU A 277 85.93 17.94 -11.18
CA LEU A 277 86.48 17.27 -10.00
C LEU A 277 85.94 17.85 -8.69
N ALA A 278 85.77 19.18 -8.62
CA ALA A 278 85.12 19.85 -7.49
C ALA A 278 83.65 19.46 -7.34
N LYS A 279 82.87 19.38 -8.43
CA LYS A 279 81.48 18.88 -8.40
C LYS A 279 81.38 17.40 -8.00
N LEU A 280 82.37 16.58 -8.35
CA LEU A 280 82.50 15.19 -7.91
C LEU A 280 82.84 15.06 -6.42
N ALA A 281 83.58 16.02 -5.85
CA ALA A 281 83.87 16.08 -4.42
C ALA A 281 82.64 16.54 -3.59
N ASP A 282 81.73 17.31 -4.18
CA ASP A 282 80.52 17.86 -3.54
C ASP A 282 79.29 16.93 -3.59
N SER A 283 79.40 15.77 -4.27
CA SER A 283 78.32 14.78 -4.35
C SER A 283 78.24 13.95 -3.06
N PRO A 284 77.04 13.71 -2.48
CA PRO A 284 76.88 13.06 -1.17
C PRO A 284 77.29 11.58 -1.13
N ASN A 285 77.83 11.00 -2.22
CA ASN A 285 78.16 9.58 -2.34
C ASN A 285 79.52 9.30 -3.00
N THR A 286 80.53 10.14 -2.72
CA THR A 286 81.86 10.01 -3.35
C THR A 286 82.71 8.93 -2.67
N LYS A 287 82.87 7.78 -3.35
CA LYS A 287 83.97 6.83 -3.07
C LYS A 287 85.25 7.40 -3.68
N LEU A 288 86.25 7.64 -2.83
CA LEU A 288 87.57 8.21 -3.15
C LEU A 288 88.31 7.34 -4.19
N VAL A 289 88.27 7.75 -5.47
CA VAL A 289 89.12 7.19 -6.53
C VAL A 289 90.28 8.15 -6.72
N VAL A 290 91.46 7.80 -6.20
CA VAL A 290 92.71 8.54 -6.43
C VAL A 290 93.33 8.01 -7.73
N PRO A 291 93.38 8.79 -8.82
CA PRO A 291 94.03 8.35 -10.05
C PRO A 291 95.53 8.15 -9.83
N ALA A 292 96.11 7.13 -10.47
CA ALA A 292 97.51 6.70 -10.28
C ALA A 292 98.56 7.79 -10.61
N ASP A 293 98.17 8.85 -11.30
CA ASP A 293 99.03 9.98 -11.67
C ASP A 293 99.04 11.13 -10.64
N PHE A 294 98.56 10.90 -9.41
CA PHE A 294 98.63 11.89 -8.32
C PHE A 294 100.07 12.34 -8.03
N ALA A 295 101.06 11.47 -8.24
CA ALA A 295 102.47 11.81 -8.09
C ALA A 295 102.98 12.77 -9.17
N GLY A 296 102.44 12.71 -10.40
CA GLY A 296 102.75 13.67 -11.47
C GLY A 296 102.08 15.03 -11.28
N LEU A 297 100.89 15.03 -10.67
CA LEU A 297 100.11 16.22 -10.34
C LEU A 297 100.73 17.08 -9.24
N MET A 298 101.34 16.46 -8.22
CA MET A 298 102.10 17.20 -7.18
C MET A 298 103.38 17.82 -7.73
N GLY A 299 104.02 17.20 -8.73
CA GLY A 299 105.18 17.77 -9.42
C GLY A 299 104.83 18.99 -10.28
N ALA A 300 103.69 18.95 -10.98
CA ALA A 300 103.17 20.10 -11.73
C ALA A 300 102.70 21.24 -10.82
N ALA A 301 102.13 20.91 -9.65
CA ALA A 301 101.73 21.90 -8.64
C ALA A 301 102.94 22.66 -8.06
N GLN A 302 104.08 22.00 -7.85
CA GLN A 302 105.29 22.66 -7.35
C GLN A 302 105.92 23.60 -8.40
N ALA A 303 105.92 23.21 -9.69
CA ALA A 303 106.42 24.05 -10.79
C ALA A 303 105.53 25.29 -11.07
N LEU A 304 104.22 25.19 -10.79
CA LEU A 304 103.28 26.31 -10.82
C LEU A 304 103.46 27.28 -9.64
N VAL A 305 103.88 26.79 -8.48
CA VAL A 305 104.14 27.62 -7.30
C VAL A 305 105.46 28.41 -7.47
N ASP A 306 106.49 27.82 -8.08
CA ASP A 306 107.80 28.48 -8.29
C ASP A 306 107.78 29.57 -9.38
N THR A 307 106.79 29.57 -10.28
CA THR A 307 106.65 30.57 -11.35
C THR A 307 105.79 31.78 -10.98
N MET A 308 105.22 31.83 -9.78
CA MET A 308 104.38 32.95 -9.32
C MET A 308 105.02 33.82 -8.23
N GLY A 309 106.35 33.92 -8.21
CA GLY A 309 107.08 34.96 -7.49
C GLY A 309 107.24 36.23 -8.31
N HIS A 310 106.23 37.11 -8.37
CA HIS A 310 106.35 38.58 -8.35
C HIS A 310 104.97 39.28 -8.46
N PRO A 311 104.81 40.46 -7.86
CA PRO A 311 103.54 40.94 -7.31
C PRO A 311 102.81 41.93 -8.23
N VAL A 312 101.47 41.96 -8.17
CA VAL A 312 100.69 43.15 -8.55
C VAL A 312 99.64 43.45 -7.46
N PRO A 313 99.68 44.64 -6.85
CA PRO A 313 98.77 45.05 -5.77
C PRO A 313 97.63 45.96 -6.26
N LEU A 314 96.60 46.08 -5.41
CA LEU A 314 95.50 47.06 -5.38
C LEU A 314 94.41 46.85 -6.46
N GLU A 315 93.10 47.04 -6.24
CA GLU A 315 92.39 47.88 -5.28
C GLU A 315 90.88 47.51 -5.25
N PRO A 316 90.14 47.73 -4.14
CA PRO A 316 88.71 47.44 -3.97
C PRO A 316 87.82 48.65 -4.41
N PRO A 317 86.48 48.51 -4.60
CA PRO A 317 85.49 48.65 -3.50
C PRO A 317 84.32 47.64 -3.62
N ALA A 318 83.81 47.08 -2.52
CA ALA A 318 82.85 47.61 -1.54
C ALA A 318 81.35 47.64 -1.98
N PRO A 319 80.41 47.19 -1.11
CA PRO A 319 78.97 46.95 -1.36
C PRO A 319 78.16 48.20 -0.89
N PRO A 320 76.85 48.20 -0.51
CA PRO A 320 75.78 47.18 -0.46
C PRO A 320 74.42 47.70 -1.04
N THR A 321 73.28 47.00 -0.91
CA THR A 321 72.33 47.28 0.19
C THR A 321 71.19 46.24 0.28
N ASN A 322 71.10 45.69 1.49
CA ASN A 322 69.97 45.10 2.20
C ASN A 322 68.52 45.42 1.79
N GLY A 323 67.66 44.43 2.05
CA GLY A 323 66.27 44.59 2.51
C GLY A 323 65.62 43.22 2.73
N LYS A 324 65.73 42.63 3.93
CA LYS A 324 64.64 42.48 4.95
C LYS A 324 63.39 41.75 4.41
N ALA A 325 63.12 40.50 4.79
CA ALA A 325 62.44 40.04 6.02
C ALA A 325 60.91 40.11 5.93
N GLU A 326 60.24 39.20 6.68
CA GLU A 326 58.80 39.14 7.01
C GLU A 326 57.89 38.37 6.03
N HIS A 327 56.81 37.68 6.42
CA HIS A 327 56.27 37.12 7.67
C HIS A 327 55.14 36.14 7.24
N GLY A 328 54.48 35.47 8.20
CA GLY A 328 53.42 34.47 7.98
C GLY A 328 52.04 34.97 7.46
N PRO A 329 50.96 34.18 7.65
CA PRO A 329 49.92 33.89 6.65
C PRO A 329 48.62 34.71 6.79
N GLU A 330 47.79 34.74 5.74
CA GLU A 330 46.45 35.38 5.77
C GLU A 330 45.37 34.62 4.97
N VAL A 331 44.14 34.78 5.45
CA VAL A 331 42.89 34.07 5.15
C VAL A 331 41.91 35.01 4.40
N VAL A 332 40.82 34.43 3.87
CA VAL A 332 39.49 35.00 3.49
C VAL A 332 39.39 35.86 2.19
N PRO A 333 38.19 36.13 1.59
CA PRO A 333 36.81 35.66 1.86
C PRO A 333 35.85 35.37 0.66
N GLU A 334 34.63 34.94 1.05
CA GLU A 334 33.28 35.22 0.48
C GLU A 334 32.79 34.66 -0.87
N ALA A 335 31.64 33.97 -0.83
CA ALA A 335 30.40 34.42 -1.51
C ALA A 335 29.17 33.51 -1.25
N GLY A 336 28.19 34.03 -0.51
CA GLY A 336 26.82 34.27 -0.99
C GLY A 336 25.83 33.12 -1.34
N ARG A 337 24.68 33.17 -0.62
CA ARG A 337 23.27 32.88 -1.06
C ARG A 337 22.86 31.40 -1.21
N ALA A 338 21.64 30.95 -0.89
CA ALA A 338 20.42 31.57 -0.36
C ALA A 338 19.39 30.51 0.08
N LYS A 339 18.66 30.80 1.17
CA LYS A 339 17.19 30.67 1.39
C LYS A 339 16.43 29.40 0.95
N ARG A 340 15.85 28.70 1.95
CA ARG A 340 14.38 28.61 2.30
C ARG A 340 13.95 27.19 2.71
N GLY A 341 13.38 27.08 3.90
CA GLY A 341 12.44 26.03 4.31
C GLY A 341 11.78 26.42 5.64
N PRO A 342 10.48 26.71 5.69
CA PRO A 342 9.79 27.07 6.94
C PRO A 342 9.13 25.86 7.62
N SER A 343 9.04 25.95 8.96
CA SER A 343 7.97 25.46 9.88
C SER A 343 7.43 24.04 9.73
N GLY A 344 7.32 23.18 10.74
CA GLY A 344 6.95 23.43 12.15
C GLY A 344 5.58 22.81 12.46
N ARG A 345 5.44 22.26 13.68
CA ARG A 345 4.24 21.70 14.38
C ARG A 345 3.96 20.20 14.13
N GLY A 346 3.68 19.34 15.11
CA GLY A 346 3.38 19.53 16.54
C GLY A 346 1.89 19.66 16.86
N ALA A 347 1.23 18.55 17.21
CA ALA A 347 -0.01 18.38 18.02
C ALA A 347 -0.42 16.90 17.87
N SER A 348 -0.46 16.03 18.88
CA SER A 348 -1.41 15.93 20.01
C SER A 348 -2.88 15.86 19.57
N SER A 349 -3.42 14.65 19.47
CA SER A 349 -4.68 14.15 20.07
C SER A 349 -4.80 12.66 19.78
#